data_AF-A0A4Q3YUZ6-F1
#
_entry.id   AF-A0A4Q3YUZ6-F1
#
_cell.length_a   1.000
_cell.length_b   1.000
_cell.length_c   1.000
_cell.angle_alpha   90.00
_cell.angle_beta   90.00
_cell.angle_gamma   90.00
#
_symmetry.space_group_name_H-M   'P 1'
#
loop_
_entity.id
_entity.type
_entity.pdbx_description
1 polymer ?
#
loop_
_entity_poly.entity_id
_entity_poly.type
_entity_poly.pdbx_seq_one_letter_code
_entity_poly.pdbx_strand_id
1 'polypeptide(L)'
;MDGSDDPYEGFMNMPLYYALGGAKEVYERSRTIWDGITWQWTEYGQIHREYDAYYDWMHHGESNLFFYFLGLADADVLKDRQRTRRFAGFYNGEDKEALNWDAERKLMRSPINGSRGPRHVQTAEDWSTHREILDNYLPPFEDLPGIDRYGMKTPWSDDAVYAEILKRINERQSRGDVPLNLGATSLMTHAFAYTGDEKYRTWVLDYLAAWEERTARNGGIIPDNIGLSGEIGEYNDGKWWGGYYGWRWPHGAVSLLEPLSVAGMNATALTGEMTHLNLLRSQLDMLWELRKSEDGRELVPNRHYDEGWRDFRHPHPMFGVYLWATSMDEADAERAERGWAHEIFDTVNPAYNSYGQKTAGGHMGFNGNTAQWFRFMRGQWPDYPERLLEANFTTIAEQIAKYRLEENNPLTMDHYRESMTIHMWQQLTPMIIEGLAQLTLGGPMHVYHGGLQHARFRYFDPEDSRQPRPPVP
;
A
#
# COMPACT_ATOMS: atom_id res chain seq x y z
N MET A 1 12.56 12.19 7.67
CA MET A 1 11.98 10.84 7.59
C MET A 1 11.02 10.78 6.42
N ASP A 2 10.10 11.75 6.37
CA ASP A 2 9.01 11.93 5.40
C ASP A 2 9.35 12.07 3.90
N GLY A 3 8.54 11.43 3.05
CA GLY A 3 8.44 11.70 1.60
C GLY A 3 9.51 11.02 0.73
N SER A 4 10.26 10.05 1.25
CA SER A 4 11.31 9.38 0.47
C SER A 4 10.81 8.42 -0.59
N ASP A 5 9.54 8.07 -0.52
CA ASP A 5 8.77 7.26 -1.47
C ASP A 5 8.22 8.05 -2.64
N ASP A 6 7.71 9.27 -2.39
CA ASP A 6 7.01 10.10 -3.36
C ASP A 6 7.69 10.26 -4.73
N PRO A 7 9.02 10.51 -4.80
CA PRO A 7 9.69 10.64 -6.08
C PRO A 7 9.68 9.34 -6.88
N TYR A 8 9.67 8.18 -6.22
CA TYR A 8 9.65 6.89 -6.89
C TYR A 8 8.27 6.60 -7.49
N GLU A 9 7.21 6.91 -6.76
CA GLU A 9 5.82 6.69 -7.19
C GLU A 9 5.48 7.44 -8.49
N GLY A 10 6.01 8.67 -8.67
CA GLY A 10 5.77 9.45 -9.89
C GLY A 10 6.21 8.75 -11.18
N PHE A 11 7.13 7.79 -11.09
CA PHE A 11 7.70 7.08 -12.24
C PHE A 11 7.56 5.55 -12.17
N MET A 12 6.95 5.01 -11.10
CA MET A 12 6.89 3.56 -10.86
C MET A 12 6.25 2.77 -12.01
N ASN A 13 5.28 3.37 -12.71
CA ASN A 13 4.55 2.71 -13.79
C ASN A 13 5.33 2.61 -15.12
N MET A 14 6.46 3.29 -15.27
CA MET A 14 7.29 3.20 -16.48
C MET A 14 7.79 1.79 -16.80
N PRO A 15 8.41 1.04 -15.86
CA PRO A 15 8.77 -0.35 -16.10
C PRO A 15 7.56 -1.28 -16.27
N LEU A 16 6.45 -1.03 -15.56
CA LEU A 16 5.24 -1.84 -15.75
C LEU A 16 4.65 -1.63 -17.16
N TYR A 17 4.64 -0.40 -17.68
CA TYR A 17 4.27 -0.13 -19.07
C TYR A 17 5.11 -0.91 -20.07
N TYR A 18 6.44 -0.97 -19.87
CA TYR A 18 7.31 -1.80 -20.70
C TYR A 18 6.99 -3.29 -20.57
N ALA A 19 6.76 -3.78 -19.36
CA ALA A 19 6.35 -5.17 -19.11
C ALA A 19 5.01 -5.53 -19.78
N LEU A 20 4.14 -4.54 -20.02
CA LEU A 20 2.87 -4.63 -20.74
C LEU A 20 2.99 -4.45 -22.27
N GLY A 21 4.22 -4.47 -22.81
CA GLY A 21 4.48 -4.36 -24.24
C GLY A 21 4.87 -2.96 -24.71
N GLY A 22 5.00 -2.00 -23.80
CA GLY A 22 5.44 -0.63 -24.07
C GLY A 22 6.88 -0.50 -24.62
N ALA A 23 7.26 0.72 -24.96
CA ALA A 23 8.56 1.01 -25.60
C ALA A 23 9.76 0.78 -24.65
N LYS A 24 10.83 0.17 -25.17
CA LYS A 24 12.08 -0.08 -24.42
C LYS A 24 12.74 1.19 -23.91
N GLU A 25 12.66 2.29 -24.66
CA GLU A 25 13.21 3.58 -24.24
C GLU A 25 12.63 4.04 -22.89
N VAL A 26 11.32 3.80 -22.66
CA VAL A 26 10.66 4.17 -21.39
C VAL A 26 11.27 3.39 -20.23
N TYR A 27 11.56 2.10 -20.42
CA TYR A 27 12.26 1.28 -19.42
C TYR A 27 13.70 1.76 -19.17
N GLU A 28 14.47 2.04 -20.23
CA GLU A 28 15.85 2.54 -20.09
C GLU A 28 15.89 3.89 -19.34
N ARG A 29 14.90 4.76 -19.58
CA ARG A 29 14.72 6.01 -18.82
C ARG A 29 14.35 5.76 -17.37
N SER A 30 13.44 4.83 -17.10
CA SER A 30 13.02 4.53 -15.72
C SER A 30 14.18 4.03 -14.86
N ARG A 31 15.13 3.27 -15.45
CA ARG A 31 16.38 2.87 -14.76
C ARG A 31 17.22 4.07 -14.35
N THR A 32 17.38 5.02 -15.27
CA THR A 32 18.14 6.26 -15.01
C THR A 32 17.48 7.09 -13.92
N ILE A 33 16.15 7.19 -13.96
CA ILE A 33 15.36 7.92 -12.97
C ILE A 33 15.48 7.27 -11.58
N TRP A 34 15.31 5.94 -11.49
CA TRP A 34 15.46 5.22 -10.22
C TRP A 34 16.83 5.48 -9.59
N ASP A 35 17.92 5.30 -10.36
CA ASP A 35 19.28 5.53 -9.87
C ASP A 35 19.52 7.01 -9.50
N GLY A 36 18.93 7.95 -10.25
CA GLY A 36 19.00 9.38 -9.97
C GLY A 36 18.31 9.77 -8.66
N ILE A 37 17.08 9.29 -8.44
CA ILE A 37 16.33 9.50 -7.20
C ILE A 37 17.11 8.90 -6.03
N THR A 38 17.51 7.63 -6.12
CA THR A 38 18.24 6.95 -5.06
C THR A 38 19.53 7.69 -4.69
N TRP A 39 20.26 8.23 -5.67
CA TRP A 39 21.44 9.04 -5.40
C TRP A 39 21.11 10.36 -4.71
N GLN A 40 20.19 11.16 -5.25
CA GLN A 40 19.80 12.47 -4.68
C GLN A 40 19.32 12.34 -3.23
N TRP A 41 18.49 11.34 -2.95
CA TRP A 41 17.92 11.12 -1.63
C TRP A 41 18.90 10.45 -0.66
N THR A 42 19.96 9.81 -1.17
CA THR A 42 21.09 9.39 -0.33
C THR A 42 21.88 10.61 0.13
N GLU A 43 22.15 11.57 -0.74
CA GLU A 43 22.83 12.83 -0.38
C GLU A 43 21.98 13.68 0.57
N TYR A 44 20.66 13.67 0.40
CA TYR A 44 19.73 14.32 1.34
C TYR A 44 19.65 13.61 2.71
N GLY A 45 19.96 12.32 2.77
CA GLY A 45 20.11 11.55 4.01
C GLY A 45 18.92 10.67 4.41
N GLN A 46 17.87 10.62 3.58
CA GLN A 46 16.69 9.78 3.83
C GLN A 46 16.81 8.37 3.25
N ILE A 47 17.61 8.20 2.20
CA ILE A 47 18.00 6.89 1.68
C ILE A 47 19.35 6.51 2.28
N HIS A 48 19.46 5.26 2.74
CA HIS A 48 20.69 4.69 3.24
C HIS A 48 20.88 3.28 2.66
N ARG A 49 22.05 2.99 2.10
CA ARG A 49 22.34 1.71 1.42
C ARG A 49 21.31 1.36 0.33
N GLU A 50 20.86 2.39 -0.41
CA GLU A 50 19.87 2.37 -1.50
C GLU A 50 18.43 2.01 -1.06
N TYR A 51 18.10 2.09 0.23
CA TYR A 51 16.75 1.87 0.74
C TYR A 51 16.42 2.92 1.81
N ASP A 52 15.14 3.19 2.03
CA ASP A 52 14.70 4.13 3.07
C ASP A 52 15.37 3.86 4.41
N ALA A 53 15.91 4.91 5.02
CA ALA A 53 16.57 4.83 6.31
C ALA A 53 15.56 4.45 7.41
N TYR A 54 14.44 5.16 7.43
CA TYR A 54 13.31 4.97 8.34
C TYR A 54 12.02 5.40 7.63
N TYR A 55 11.06 4.49 7.50
CA TYR A 55 9.66 4.82 7.19
C TYR A 55 8.73 3.68 7.62
N ASP A 56 7.45 3.75 7.28
CA ASP A 56 6.52 2.64 7.51
C ASP A 56 6.26 1.84 6.23
N TRP A 57 5.68 0.64 6.39
CA TRP A 57 5.47 -0.26 5.27
C TRP A 57 4.36 0.13 4.30
N MET A 58 3.53 1.13 4.62
CA MET A 58 2.65 1.73 3.60
C MET A 58 3.52 2.35 2.50
N HIS A 59 4.41 3.24 2.93
CA HIS A 59 5.25 4.06 2.08
C HIS A 59 6.48 3.33 1.52
N HIS A 60 7.06 2.40 2.29
CA HIS A 60 8.00 1.44 1.71
C HIS A 60 7.30 0.63 0.61
N GLY A 61 6.02 0.28 0.80
CA GLY A 61 5.25 -0.44 -0.20
C GLY A 61 5.11 0.35 -1.50
N GLU A 62 4.69 1.62 -1.41
CA GLU A 62 4.53 2.55 -2.53
C GLU A 62 5.83 2.69 -3.34
N SER A 63 6.94 3.01 -2.69
CA SER A 63 8.24 3.15 -3.37
C SER A 63 8.76 1.83 -3.95
N ASN A 64 8.54 0.71 -3.26
CA ASN A 64 9.00 -0.60 -3.72
C ASN A 64 8.25 -1.09 -4.97
N LEU A 65 7.07 -0.58 -5.30
CA LEU A 65 6.41 -0.93 -6.56
C LEU A 65 7.31 -0.67 -7.76
N PHE A 66 8.00 0.47 -7.79
CA PHE A 66 8.95 0.77 -8.86
C PHE A 66 10.05 -0.31 -8.91
N PHE A 67 10.61 -0.66 -7.75
CA PHE A 67 11.62 -1.73 -7.66
C PHE A 67 11.09 -3.10 -8.12
N TYR A 68 9.86 -3.47 -7.75
CA TYR A 68 9.24 -4.73 -8.16
C TYR A 68 8.98 -4.78 -9.66
N PHE A 69 8.53 -3.66 -10.24
CA PHE A 69 8.28 -3.59 -11.69
C PHE A 69 9.55 -3.60 -12.52
N LEU A 70 10.67 -3.11 -11.98
CA LEU A 70 11.98 -3.28 -12.61
C LEU A 70 12.31 -4.77 -12.79
N GLY A 71 12.04 -5.60 -11.77
CA GLY A 71 12.25 -7.04 -11.87
C GLY A 71 11.20 -7.79 -12.69
N LEU A 72 9.96 -7.31 -12.70
CA LEU A 72 8.93 -7.84 -13.60
C LEU A 72 9.29 -7.60 -15.08
N ALA A 73 9.87 -6.44 -15.36
CA ALA A 73 10.30 -6.01 -16.69
C ALA A 73 11.54 -6.77 -17.17
N ASP A 74 12.56 -6.93 -16.32
CA ASP A 74 13.81 -7.63 -16.64
C ASP A 74 14.43 -8.26 -15.39
N ALA A 75 14.39 -9.59 -15.31
CA ALA A 75 14.91 -10.35 -14.17
C ALA A 75 16.41 -10.68 -14.28
N ASP A 76 17.07 -10.38 -15.41
CA ASP A 76 18.48 -10.73 -15.62
C ASP A 76 19.45 -9.64 -15.11
N VAL A 77 18.92 -8.50 -14.67
CA VAL A 77 19.73 -7.39 -14.18
C VAL A 77 20.39 -7.73 -12.84
N LEU A 78 21.71 -8.00 -12.89
CA LEU A 78 22.51 -8.38 -11.72
C LEU A 78 22.43 -7.38 -10.56
N LYS A 79 22.39 -6.07 -10.86
CA LYS A 79 22.28 -5.00 -9.85
C LYS A 79 21.01 -5.15 -9.02
N ASP A 80 19.89 -5.51 -9.66
CA ASP A 80 18.60 -5.65 -8.98
C ASP A 80 18.57 -6.94 -8.15
N ARG A 81 19.16 -8.02 -8.65
CA ARG A 81 19.35 -9.24 -7.85
C ARG A 81 20.18 -9.00 -6.59
N GLN A 82 21.21 -8.14 -6.66
CA GLN A 82 22.01 -7.73 -5.49
C GLN A 82 21.21 -6.85 -4.53
N ARG A 83 20.48 -5.85 -5.04
CA ARG A 83 19.57 -5.02 -4.26
C ARG A 83 18.53 -5.85 -3.52
N THR A 84 17.87 -6.77 -4.23
CA THR A 84 16.85 -7.64 -3.66
C THR A 84 17.38 -8.43 -2.46
N ARG A 85 18.56 -9.04 -2.58
CA ARG A 85 19.19 -9.75 -1.45
C ARG A 85 19.51 -8.83 -0.28
N ARG A 86 20.03 -7.63 -0.56
CA ARG A 86 20.39 -6.66 0.49
C ARG A 86 19.15 -6.14 1.21
N PHE A 87 18.12 -5.74 0.46
CA PHE A 87 16.89 -5.19 1.00
C PHE A 87 16.14 -6.24 1.81
N ALA A 88 16.00 -7.47 1.30
CA ALA A 88 15.45 -8.59 2.09
C ALA A 88 16.30 -8.88 3.35
N GLY A 89 17.63 -8.74 3.25
CA GLY A 89 18.57 -8.84 4.37
C GLY A 89 18.24 -7.91 5.55
N PHE A 90 17.69 -6.72 5.28
CA PHE A 90 17.26 -5.77 6.32
C PHE A 90 16.07 -6.28 7.15
N TYR A 91 15.34 -7.29 6.66
CA TYR A 91 14.06 -7.71 7.22
C TYR A 91 14.00 -9.20 7.58
N ASN A 92 15.03 -9.99 7.27
CA ASN A 92 15.10 -11.41 7.62
C ASN A 92 16.11 -11.74 8.73
N GLY A 93 16.79 -10.72 9.29
CA GLY A 93 17.80 -10.87 10.35
C GLY A 93 19.21 -11.20 9.84
N GLU A 94 19.45 -11.21 8.54
CA GLU A 94 20.80 -11.42 7.97
C GLU A 94 21.68 -10.17 8.05
N ASP A 95 21.08 -8.98 7.96
CA ASP A 95 21.81 -7.72 8.15
C ASP A 95 22.05 -7.43 9.64
N LYS A 96 23.32 -7.20 9.99
CA LYS A 96 23.75 -6.97 11.38
C LYS A 96 23.52 -5.55 11.88
N GLU A 97 23.28 -4.61 10.98
CA GLU A 97 23.05 -3.19 11.29
C GLU A 97 21.54 -2.90 11.32
N ALA A 98 20.81 -3.39 10.31
CA ALA A 98 19.37 -3.22 10.20
C ALA A 98 18.61 -4.31 10.98
N LEU A 99 18.57 -4.16 12.30
CA LEU A 99 17.96 -5.13 13.22
C LEU A 99 16.42 -5.02 13.27
N ASN A 100 15.74 -4.97 12.13
CA ASN A 100 14.27 -4.78 12.05
C ASN A 100 13.49 -6.01 12.54
N TRP A 101 14.03 -7.20 12.35
CA TRP A 101 13.35 -8.47 12.55
C TRP A 101 13.82 -9.21 13.80
N ASP A 102 12.88 -9.69 14.60
CA ASP A 102 13.11 -10.68 15.64
C ASP A 102 12.72 -12.07 15.10
N ALA A 103 13.73 -12.92 14.85
CA ALA A 103 13.53 -14.25 14.29
C ALA A 103 12.95 -15.27 15.29
N GLU A 104 13.10 -15.05 16.59
CA GLU A 104 12.53 -15.93 17.62
C GLU A 104 11.01 -15.69 17.73
N ARG A 105 10.61 -14.42 17.79
CA ARG A 105 9.20 -14.02 17.95
C ARG A 105 8.45 -13.81 16.63
N LYS A 106 9.16 -13.86 15.51
CA LYS A 106 8.64 -13.62 14.16
C LYS A 106 7.91 -12.28 14.08
N LEU A 107 8.56 -11.21 14.54
CA LEU A 107 7.96 -9.86 14.58
C LEU A 107 8.91 -8.79 14.07
N MET A 108 8.34 -7.76 13.45
CA MET A 108 9.05 -6.51 13.19
C MET A 108 9.09 -5.67 14.47
N ARG A 109 10.23 -5.07 14.76
CA ARG A 109 10.48 -4.42 16.06
C ARG A 109 9.96 -2.99 16.15
N SER A 110 9.49 -2.41 15.05
CA SER A 110 8.92 -1.06 15.02
C SER A 110 8.02 -0.89 13.79
N PRO A 111 6.94 -0.10 13.87
CA PRO A 111 6.20 0.33 12.68
C PRO A 111 7.03 1.19 11.74
N ILE A 112 7.92 2.01 12.32
CA ILE A 112 8.91 2.79 11.57
C ILE A 112 10.23 2.02 11.55
N ASN A 113 10.67 1.57 10.38
CA ASN A 113 11.84 0.72 10.21
C ASN A 113 12.53 1.01 8.87
N GLY A 114 13.61 0.30 8.53
CA GLY A 114 14.32 0.54 7.28
C GLY A 114 15.77 0.06 7.29
N SER A 115 16.59 0.57 6.38
CA SER A 115 18.00 0.19 6.25
C SER A 115 18.88 0.61 7.43
N ARG A 116 18.36 1.42 8.36
CA ARG A 116 19.02 1.76 9.64
C ARG A 116 18.42 1.03 10.85
N GLY A 117 17.58 0.03 10.62
CA GLY A 117 16.94 -0.73 11.69
C GLY A 117 15.66 -0.07 12.23
N PRO A 118 15.13 -0.56 13.36
CA PRO A 118 13.87 -0.11 13.92
C PRO A 118 14.03 1.27 14.60
N ARG A 119 13.08 2.17 14.37
CA ARG A 119 13.05 3.51 14.96
C ARG A 119 12.15 3.55 16.21
N HIS A 120 12.71 3.15 17.34
CA HIS A 120 11.98 3.14 18.62
C HIS A 120 11.67 4.52 19.21
N VAL A 121 12.45 5.54 18.84
CA VAL A 121 12.23 6.92 19.28
C VAL A 121 12.20 7.82 18.06
N GLN A 122 11.11 8.55 17.92
CA GLN A 122 10.84 9.50 16.86
C GLN A 122 10.96 10.91 17.43
N THR A 123 11.52 11.81 16.64
CA THR A 123 11.88 13.18 17.03
C THR A 123 10.92 14.20 16.41
N ALA A 124 11.05 15.46 16.83
CA ALA A 124 10.27 16.54 16.26
C ALA A 124 10.51 16.72 14.75
N GLU A 125 11.76 16.53 14.33
CA GLU A 125 12.16 16.62 12.93
C GLU A 125 11.52 15.54 12.07
N ASP A 126 11.39 14.31 12.61
CA ASP A 126 10.87 13.15 11.89
C ASP A 126 9.44 13.39 11.34
N TRP A 127 8.64 14.21 12.03
CA TRP A 127 7.24 14.50 11.69
C TRP A 127 6.99 15.95 11.22
N SER A 128 8.02 16.79 11.19
CA SER A 128 7.87 18.24 11.02
C SER A 128 7.14 18.64 9.74
N THR A 129 7.35 17.91 8.66
CA THR A 129 6.77 18.13 7.33
C THR A 129 5.34 17.60 7.20
N HIS A 130 4.94 16.62 8.03
CA HIS A 130 3.58 16.06 8.02
C HIS A 130 2.55 16.96 8.73
N ARG A 131 2.98 17.91 9.56
CA ARG A 131 2.10 18.62 10.50
C ARG A 131 0.90 19.28 9.81
N GLU A 132 1.15 20.03 8.74
CA GLU A 132 0.09 20.74 8.00
C GLU A 132 -0.90 19.77 7.33
N ILE A 133 -0.41 18.63 6.86
CA ILE A 133 -1.26 17.59 6.25
C ILE A 133 -2.13 16.95 7.33
N LEU A 134 -1.51 16.58 8.46
CA LEU A 134 -2.15 15.92 9.59
C LEU A 134 -3.12 16.82 10.35
N ASP A 135 -3.09 18.14 10.14
CA ASP A 135 -4.14 19.05 10.63
C ASP A 135 -5.55 18.63 10.18
N ASN A 136 -5.64 17.96 9.03
CA ASN A 136 -6.90 17.51 8.45
C ASN A 136 -7.29 16.09 8.86
N TYR A 137 -6.59 15.49 9.83
CA TYR A 137 -6.85 14.16 10.35
C TYR A 137 -7.46 14.19 11.74
N LEU A 138 -8.25 13.17 12.04
CA LEU A 138 -8.79 12.93 13.36
C LEU A 138 -7.67 12.70 14.41
N PRO A 139 -7.96 12.86 15.71
CA PRO A 139 -6.94 12.73 16.74
C PRO A 139 -6.41 11.30 16.86
N PRO A 140 -5.08 11.08 16.80
CA PRO A 140 -4.49 9.74 16.87
C PRO A 140 -4.78 9.05 18.21
N PHE A 141 -4.93 9.81 19.29
CA PHE A 141 -5.24 9.30 20.63
C PHE A 141 -6.51 9.96 21.20
N GLU A 142 -7.31 9.18 21.93
CA GLU A 142 -8.53 9.68 22.57
C GLU A 142 -8.27 10.56 23.80
N ASP A 143 -7.08 10.44 24.39
CA ASP A 143 -6.69 11.09 25.65
C ASP A 143 -5.77 12.32 25.42
N LEU A 144 -5.88 12.96 24.25
CA LEU A 144 -5.19 14.21 23.96
C LEU A 144 -5.80 15.37 24.77
N PRO A 145 -5.01 16.12 25.55
CA PRO A 145 -5.54 17.19 26.41
C PRO A 145 -6.19 18.30 25.58
N GLY A 146 -7.44 18.65 25.90
CA GLY A 146 -8.15 19.74 25.23
C GLY A 146 -8.56 19.48 23.78
N ILE A 147 -8.35 18.28 23.26
CA ILE A 147 -8.76 17.87 21.93
C ILE A 147 -10.00 16.98 22.03
N ASP A 148 -11.02 17.27 21.23
CA ASP A 148 -12.19 16.40 21.12
C ASP A 148 -11.79 15.09 20.41
N ARG A 149 -11.86 13.97 21.12
CA ARG A 149 -11.59 12.63 20.58
C ARG A 149 -12.50 12.24 19.41
N TYR A 150 -13.67 12.85 19.27
CA TYR A 150 -14.57 12.62 18.13
C TYR A 150 -14.36 13.62 16.99
N GLY A 151 -13.42 14.55 17.15
CA GLY A 151 -13.05 15.51 16.14
C GLY A 151 -12.57 14.82 14.87
N MET A 152 -12.87 15.42 13.73
CA MET A 152 -12.39 14.98 12.41
C MET A 152 -11.10 15.68 11.98
N LYS A 153 -10.60 16.60 12.81
CA LYS A 153 -9.38 17.39 12.61
C LYS A 153 -8.67 17.55 13.95
N THR A 154 -7.36 17.69 13.89
CA THR A 154 -6.48 17.80 15.05
C THR A 154 -5.41 18.82 14.73
N PRO A 155 -5.16 19.86 15.52
CA PRO A 155 -4.18 20.88 15.19
C PRO A 155 -2.74 20.39 15.43
N TRP A 156 -2.21 19.54 14.56
CA TRP A 156 -0.82 19.08 14.56
C TRP A 156 0.17 20.24 14.34
N SER A 157 -0.24 21.31 13.68
CA SER A 157 0.57 22.52 13.52
C SER A 157 0.65 23.40 14.76
N ASP A 158 -0.14 23.13 15.81
CA ASP A 158 0.05 23.73 17.13
C ASP A 158 1.18 23.02 17.88
N ASP A 159 2.17 23.77 18.38
CA ASP A 159 3.37 23.19 19.00
C ASP A 159 3.07 22.44 20.32
N ALA A 160 2.09 22.90 21.10
CA ALA A 160 1.75 22.24 22.36
C ALA A 160 1.02 20.92 22.11
N VAL A 161 0.08 20.91 21.15
CA VAL A 161 -0.63 19.69 20.74
C VAL A 161 0.34 18.70 20.09
N TYR A 162 1.23 19.18 19.23
CA TYR A 162 2.25 18.37 18.58
C TYR A 162 3.18 17.67 19.59
N ALA A 163 3.64 18.38 20.62
CA ALA A 163 4.47 17.79 21.68
C ALA A 163 3.73 16.67 22.43
N GLU A 164 2.45 16.84 22.73
CA GLU A 164 1.62 15.81 23.38
C GLU A 164 1.36 14.59 22.49
N ILE A 165 1.22 14.80 21.17
CA ILE A 165 1.12 13.72 20.18
C ILE A 165 2.43 12.95 20.08
N LEU A 166 3.56 13.64 19.86
CA LEU A 166 4.87 13.00 19.71
C LEU A 166 5.26 12.20 20.95
N LYS A 167 4.95 12.73 22.14
CA LYS A 167 5.12 11.99 23.40
C LYS A 167 4.37 10.65 23.37
N ARG A 168 3.09 10.66 23.02
CA ARG A 168 2.26 9.45 22.98
C ARG A 168 2.65 8.49 21.87
N ILE A 169 3.10 8.98 20.70
CA ILE A 169 3.67 8.13 19.65
C ILE A 169 4.86 7.34 20.19
N ASN A 170 5.79 8.02 20.88
CA ASN A 170 6.96 7.35 21.45
C ASN A 170 6.64 6.41 22.61
N GLU A 171 5.63 6.75 23.41
CA GLU A 171 5.18 5.89 24.52
C GLU A 171 4.48 4.63 23.99
N ARG A 172 3.59 4.77 22.99
CA ARG A 172 2.58 3.75 22.66
C ARG A 172 2.66 3.13 21.26
N GLN A 173 3.24 3.81 20.28
CA GLN A 173 3.15 3.42 18.86
C GLN A 173 4.51 3.15 18.19
N SER A 174 5.62 3.66 18.71
CA SER A 174 6.93 3.57 18.03
C SER A 174 7.67 2.24 18.19
N ARG A 175 7.12 1.29 18.96
CA ARG A 175 7.80 0.04 19.31
C ARG A 175 6.88 -1.15 19.09
N GLY A 176 7.48 -2.24 18.63
CA GLY A 176 6.74 -3.47 18.36
C GLY A 176 6.20 -3.56 16.93
N ASP A 177 5.32 -4.52 16.74
CA ASP A 177 4.81 -4.90 15.42
C ASP A 177 3.38 -4.42 15.20
N VAL A 178 3.04 -4.13 13.94
CA VAL A 178 1.71 -3.70 13.49
C VAL A 178 1.37 -4.41 12.19
N PRO A 179 0.08 -4.64 11.87
CA PRO A 179 -0.31 -5.36 10.64
C PRO A 179 0.25 -4.75 9.36
N LEU A 180 0.49 -3.43 9.35
CA LEU A 180 1.11 -2.71 8.23
C LEU A 180 2.43 -3.34 7.76
N ASN A 181 3.23 -3.86 8.68
CA ASN A 181 4.51 -4.48 8.38
C ASN A 181 4.41 -5.75 7.52
N LEU A 182 3.22 -6.37 7.39
CA LEU A 182 3.00 -7.48 6.47
C LEU A 182 3.21 -7.10 5.00
N GLY A 183 3.23 -5.80 4.66
CA GLY A 183 3.70 -5.32 3.35
C GLY A 183 5.10 -5.84 2.98
N ALA A 184 5.96 -6.11 3.98
CA ALA A 184 7.29 -6.69 3.81
C ALA A 184 7.32 -8.04 3.10
N THR A 185 6.19 -8.77 3.12
CA THR A 185 6.07 -10.06 2.43
C THR A 185 6.27 -9.94 0.93
N SER A 186 5.97 -8.80 0.31
CA SER A 186 6.21 -8.58 -1.12
C SER A 186 7.71 -8.50 -1.42
N LEU A 187 8.49 -7.84 -0.56
CA LEU A 187 9.94 -7.78 -0.72
C LEU A 187 10.58 -9.17 -0.66
N MET A 188 10.10 -10.02 0.26
CA MET A 188 10.58 -11.40 0.39
C MET A 188 10.13 -12.29 -0.76
N THR A 189 8.87 -12.15 -1.20
CA THR A 189 8.35 -12.87 -2.38
C THR A 189 9.12 -12.48 -3.63
N HIS A 190 9.42 -11.19 -3.79
CA HIS A 190 10.28 -10.68 -4.85
C HIS A 190 11.71 -11.25 -4.78
N ALA A 191 12.27 -11.39 -3.57
CA ALA A 191 13.54 -12.07 -3.35
C ALA A 191 13.53 -13.54 -3.72
N PHE A 192 12.47 -14.26 -3.34
CA PHE A 192 12.25 -15.63 -3.77
C PHE A 192 12.19 -15.74 -5.30
N ALA A 193 11.44 -14.86 -5.98
CA ALA A 193 11.32 -14.86 -7.44
C ALA A 193 12.67 -14.69 -8.16
N TYR A 194 13.56 -13.85 -7.62
CA TYR A 194 14.90 -13.61 -8.18
C TYR A 194 15.93 -14.71 -7.90
N THR A 195 15.80 -15.43 -6.78
CA THR A 195 16.88 -16.31 -6.30
C THR A 195 16.49 -17.77 -6.18
N GLY A 196 15.20 -18.08 -6.06
CA GLY A 196 14.71 -19.41 -5.70
C GLY A 196 15.18 -19.90 -4.34
N ASP A 197 15.56 -18.99 -3.44
CA ASP A 197 16.13 -19.34 -2.13
C ASP A 197 14.98 -19.52 -1.12
N GLU A 198 14.83 -20.73 -0.61
CA GLU A 198 13.67 -21.16 0.19
C GLU A 198 13.51 -20.34 1.48
N LYS A 199 14.59 -19.77 2.02
CA LYS A 199 14.54 -18.94 3.24
C LYS A 199 13.54 -17.79 3.12
N TYR A 200 13.38 -17.21 1.93
CA TYR A 200 12.45 -16.10 1.72
C TYR A 200 11.00 -16.59 1.72
N ARG A 201 10.72 -17.75 1.13
CA ARG A 201 9.39 -18.37 1.22
C ARG A 201 9.06 -18.70 2.67
N THR A 202 9.97 -19.36 3.38
CA THR A 202 9.79 -19.70 4.80
C THR A 202 9.49 -18.47 5.63
N TRP A 203 10.23 -17.37 5.42
CA TRP A 203 9.99 -16.11 6.13
C TRP A 203 8.56 -15.58 5.92
N VAL A 204 8.06 -15.57 4.68
CA VAL A 204 6.70 -15.09 4.37
C VAL A 204 5.65 -15.93 5.10
N LEU A 205 5.78 -17.25 5.03
CA LEU A 205 4.83 -18.17 5.66
C LEU A 205 4.88 -18.09 7.19
N ASP A 206 6.07 -18.01 7.76
CA ASP A 206 6.27 -17.87 9.20
C ASP A 206 5.69 -16.56 9.74
N TYR A 207 5.86 -15.46 9.00
CA TYR A 207 5.37 -14.16 9.44
C TYR A 207 3.84 -14.05 9.32
N LEU A 208 3.26 -14.55 8.23
CA LEU A 208 1.80 -14.64 8.10
C LEU A 208 1.19 -15.51 9.20
N ALA A 209 1.76 -16.68 9.46
CA ALA A 209 1.28 -17.58 10.52
C ALA A 209 1.37 -16.93 11.92
N ALA A 210 2.39 -16.10 12.17
CA ALA A 210 2.49 -15.35 13.43
C ALA A 210 1.33 -14.36 13.60
N TRP A 211 0.88 -13.72 12.53
CA TRP A 211 -0.29 -12.83 12.56
C TRP A 211 -1.62 -13.58 12.67
N GLU A 212 -1.74 -14.76 12.07
CA GLU A 212 -2.89 -15.66 12.30
C GLU A 212 -2.99 -16.07 13.77
N GLU A 213 -1.87 -16.41 14.40
CA GLU A 213 -1.78 -16.77 15.83
C GLU A 213 -2.18 -15.61 16.75
N ARG A 214 -1.65 -14.40 16.49
CA ARG A 214 -2.00 -13.18 17.25
C ARG A 214 -3.47 -12.84 17.13
N THR A 215 -4.04 -13.01 15.94
CA THR A 215 -5.48 -12.83 15.69
C THR A 215 -6.30 -13.83 16.48
N ALA A 216 -5.90 -15.10 16.52
CA ALA A 216 -6.57 -16.12 17.31
C ALA A 216 -6.51 -15.82 18.82
N ARG A 217 -5.36 -15.37 19.34
CA ARG A 217 -5.21 -14.91 20.73
C ARG A 217 -6.11 -13.72 21.07
N ASN A 218 -6.42 -12.88 20.10
CA ASN A 218 -7.28 -11.71 20.27
C ASN A 218 -8.75 -11.98 19.91
N GLY A 219 -9.21 -13.23 20.04
CA GLY A 219 -10.61 -13.59 19.83
C GLY A 219 -11.09 -13.49 18.37
N GLY A 220 -10.17 -13.59 17.41
CA GLY A 220 -10.47 -13.58 15.97
C GLY A 220 -10.42 -12.20 15.31
N ILE A 221 -10.16 -11.14 16.06
CA ILE A 221 -9.96 -9.78 15.52
C ILE A 221 -8.46 -9.51 15.43
N ILE A 222 -7.96 -9.06 14.28
CA ILE A 222 -6.55 -8.72 14.14
C ILE A 222 -6.17 -7.60 15.15
N PRO A 223 -5.26 -7.86 16.12
CA PRO A 223 -4.74 -6.79 16.95
C PRO A 223 -3.89 -5.85 16.10
N ASP A 224 -3.88 -4.56 16.40
CA ASP A 224 -3.14 -3.57 15.61
C ASP A 224 -1.84 -3.10 16.26
N ASN A 225 -1.46 -3.67 17.41
CA ASN A 225 -0.20 -3.40 18.08
C ASN A 225 0.26 -4.57 18.95
N ILE A 226 1.51 -5.00 18.74
CA ILE A 226 2.17 -6.10 19.45
C ILE A 226 3.47 -5.57 20.03
N GLY A 227 3.70 -5.71 21.33
CA GLY A 227 4.94 -5.26 21.96
C GLY A 227 6.15 -6.12 21.62
N LEU A 228 7.34 -5.63 21.98
CA LEU A 228 8.61 -6.35 21.72
C LEU A 228 8.70 -7.69 22.46
N SER A 229 7.91 -7.86 23.53
CA SER A 229 7.80 -9.15 24.23
C SER A 229 6.98 -10.20 23.45
N GLY A 230 6.14 -9.77 22.50
CA GLY A 230 5.12 -10.60 21.86
C GLY A 230 3.71 -10.47 22.48
N GLU A 231 3.56 -9.61 23.50
CA GLU A 231 2.25 -9.33 24.12
C GLU A 231 1.45 -8.29 23.34
N ILE A 232 0.15 -8.57 23.19
CA ILE A 232 -0.80 -7.66 22.55
C ILE A 232 -1.03 -6.46 23.47
N GLY A 233 -0.96 -5.23 22.95
CA GLY A 233 -1.25 -4.05 23.78
C GLY A 233 -0.15 -3.64 24.77
N GLU A 234 1.05 -4.22 24.71
CA GLU A 234 2.12 -4.02 25.73
C GLU A 234 2.39 -2.55 26.04
N TYR A 235 2.43 -1.71 25.00
CA TYR A 235 2.72 -0.27 25.13
C TYR A 235 1.48 0.62 25.11
N ASN A 236 0.29 0.03 25.04
CA ASN A 236 -0.97 0.76 24.90
C ASN A 236 -1.98 0.37 25.98
N ASP A 237 -1.51 0.23 27.22
CA ASP A 237 -2.33 -0.10 28.41
C ASP A 237 -3.18 -1.39 28.23
N GLY A 238 -2.65 -2.36 27.50
CA GLY A 238 -3.33 -3.62 27.19
C GLY A 238 -4.40 -3.53 26.10
N LYS A 239 -4.58 -2.37 25.45
CA LYS A 239 -5.51 -2.22 24.33
C LYS A 239 -4.95 -2.89 23.07
N TRP A 240 -5.69 -3.87 22.54
CA TRP A 240 -5.37 -4.56 21.29
C TRP A 240 -5.53 -3.68 20.04
N TRP A 241 -6.13 -2.50 20.19
CA TRP A 241 -6.32 -1.51 19.14
C TRP A 241 -5.64 -0.17 19.49
N GLY A 242 -5.45 0.72 18.53
CA GLY A 242 -4.85 2.05 18.71
C GLY A 242 -3.37 2.16 18.32
N GLY A 243 -2.82 1.12 17.68
CA GLY A 243 -1.49 1.11 17.09
C GLY A 243 -1.31 2.08 15.92
N TYR A 244 -0.06 2.21 15.48
CA TYR A 244 0.31 2.98 14.30
C TYR A 244 -0.37 2.38 13.05
N TYR A 245 -1.09 3.20 12.28
CA TYR A 245 -1.90 2.71 11.15
C TYR A 245 -2.88 1.59 11.54
N GLY A 246 -3.42 1.69 12.75
CA GLY A 246 -4.35 0.72 13.31
C GLY A 246 -5.84 1.06 13.10
N TRP A 247 -6.69 0.40 13.88
CA TRP A 247 -8.14 0.57 13.84
C TRP A 247 -8.59 2.00 14.16
N ARG A 248 -7.75 2.79 14.85
CA ARG A 248 -8.08 4.17 15.23
C ARG A 248 -7.67 5.18 14.18
N TRP A 249 -6.41 5.16 13.74
CA TRP A 249 -5.76 6.25 12.99
C TRP A 249 -4.63 5.70 12.11
N PRO A 250 -4.35 6.28 10.93
CA PRO A 250 -5.08 7.38 10.30
C PRO A 250 -6.29 6.92 9.48
N HIS A 251 -6.28 5.71 8.90
CA HIS A 251 -7.32 5.29 7.95
C HIS A 251 -8.30 4.22 8.47
N GLY A 252 -8.01 3.58 9.60
CA GLY A 252 -8.87 2.54 10.17
C GLY A 252 -8.71 1.22 9.43
N ALA A 253 -9.80 0.46 9.25
CA ALA A 253 -9.83 -0.91 8.73
C ALA A 253 -8.96 -1.13 7.48
N VAL A 254 -8.94 -0.19 6.54
CA VAL A 254 -8.16 -0.28 5.29
C VAL A 254 -6.68 -0.50 5.57
N SER A 255 -6.09 0.18 6.56
CA SER A 255 -4.68 0.05 6.93
C SER A 255 -4.30 -1.34 7.45
N LEU A 256 -5.30 -2.16 7.81
CA LEU A 256 -5.10 -3.54 8.22
C LEU A 256 -5.44 -4.52 7.10
N LEU A 257 -6.58 -4.31 6.42
CA LEU A 257 -7.06 -5.23 5.37
C LEU A 257 -6.11 -5.29 4.18
N GLU A 258 -5.48 -4.17 3.84
CA GLU A 258 -4.56 -4.08 2.72
C GLU A 258 -3.28 -4.93 2.89
N PRO A 259 -2.47 -4.77 3.94
CA PRO A 259 -1.29 -5.60 4.14
C PRO A 259 -1.64 -7.08 4.40
N LEU A 260 -2.81 -7.38 4.97
CA LEU A 260 -3.34 -8.75 5.06
C LEU A 260 -3.60 -9.36 3.67
N SER A 261 -4.16 -8.57 2.74
CA SER A 261 -4.36 -9.00 1.36
C SER A 261 -3.03 -9.29 0.66
N VAL A 262 -2.05 -8.39 0.82
CA VAL A 262 -0.71 -8.55 0.25
C VAL A 262 -0.05 -9.82 0.75
N ALA A 263 -0.01 -10.04 2.06
CA ALA A 263 0.62 -11.23 2.64
C ALA A 263 -0.07 -12.54 2.24
N GLY A 264 -1.40 -12.57 2.27
CA GLY A 264 -2.16 -13.75 1.86
C GLY A 264 -1.94 -14.10 0.39
N MET A 265 -2.00 -13.10 -0.50
CA MET A 265 -1.78 -13.29 -1.94
C MET A 265 -0.35 -13.72 -2.25
N ASN A 266 0.65 -13.13 -1.59
CA ASN A 266 2.05 -13.52 -1.70
C ASN A 266 2.27 -14.98 -1.27
N ALA A 267 1.75 -15.37 -0.11
CA ALA A 267 1.83 -16.74 0.38
C ALA A 267 1.15 -17.73 -0.58
N THR A 268 -0.03 -17.41 -1.09
CA THR A 268 -0.71 -18.21 -2.11
C THR A 268 0.09 -18.33 -3.40
N ALA A 269 0.75 -17.26 -3.88
CA ALA A 269 1.61 -17.34 -5.07
C ALA A 269 2.84 -18.22 -4.84
N LEU A 270 3.36 -18.26 -3.61
CA LEU A 270 4.52 -19.05 -3.25
C LEU A 270 4.22 -20.55 -3.09
N THR A 271 3.01 -20.91 -2.67
CA THR A 271 2.65 -22.30 -2.30
C THR A 271 1.58 -22.93 -3.19
N GLY A 272 0.72 -22.13 -3.81
CA GLY A 272 -0.50 -22.57 -4.49
C GLY A 272 -1.70 -22.80 -3.55
N GLU A 273 -1.54 -22.61 -2.25
CA GLU A 273 -2.57 -22.91 -1.25
C GLU A 273 -3.46 -21.69 -0.98
N MET A 274 -4.78 -21.86 -1.17
CA MET A 274 -5.77 -20.79 -0.97
C MET A 274 -6.13 -20.55 0.50
N THR A 275 -5.66 -21.41 1.40
CA THR A 275 -5.86 -21.27 2.85
C THR A 275 -5.12 -20.05 3.42
N HIS A 276 -4.05 -19.59 2.77
CA HIS A 276 -3.34 -18.36 3.18
C HIS A 276 -4.18 -17.08 3.05
N LEU A 277 -5.30 -17.14 2.33
CA LEU A 277 -6.25 -16.03 2.22
C LEU A 277 -7.22 -15.95 3.42
N ASN A 278 -7.21 -16.95 4.31
CA ASN A 278 -8.19 -17.07 5.39
C ASN A 278 -8.11 -15.93 6.42
N LEU A 279 -6.92 -15.40 6.68
CA LEU A 279 -6.79 -14.27 7.59
C LEU A 279 -7.59 -13.06 7.07
N LEU A 280 -7.40 -12.67 5.80
CA LEU A 280 -8.19 -11.59 5.20
C LEU A 280 -9.69 -11.93 5.15
N ARG A 281 -10.06 -13.13 4.71
CA ARG A 281 -11.48 -13.58 4.68
C ARG A 281 -12.14 -13.40 6.04
N SER A 282 -11.47 -13.84 7.11
CA SER A 282 -11.99 -13.76 8.47
C SER A 282 -12.24 -12.32 8.91
N GLN A 283 -11.36 -11.38 8.56
CA GLN A 283 -11.53 -9.97 8.94
C GLN A 283 -12.65 -9.30 8.12
N LEU A 284 -12.79 -9.62 6.83
CA LEU A 284 -13.93 -9.13 6.03
C LEU A 284 -15.27 -9.67 6.53
N ASP A 285 -15.34 -10.96 6.85
CA ASP A 285 -16.55 -11.58 7.39
C ASP A 285 -16.90 -10.99 8.77
N MET A 286 -15.91 -10.80 9.65
CA MET A 286 -16.10 -10.16 10.96
C MET A 286 -16.66 -8.73 10.84
N LEU A 287 -16.10 -7.91 9.94
CA LEU A 287 -16.61 -6.55 9.71
C LEU A 287 -18.04 -6.57 9.16
N TRP A 288 -18.37 -7.53 8.30
CA TRP A 288 -19.71 -7.72 7.77
C TRP A 288 -20.72 -8.17 8.84
N GLU A 289 -20.31 -8.98 9.81
CA GLU A 289 -21.16 -9.37 10.94
C GLU A 289 -21.51 -8.19 11.86
N LEU A 290 -20.61 -7.20 11.96
CA LEU A 290 -20.80 -5.98 12.74
C LEU A 290 -21.63 -4.91 12.02
N ARG A 291 -22.06 -5.16 10.78
CA ARG A 291 -22.73 -4.15 9.94
C ARG A 291 -24.02 -3.62 10.55
N LYS A 292 -24.41 -2.43 10.09
CA LYS A 292 -25.68 -1.79 10.39
C LYS A 292 -26.43 -1.47 9.11
N SER A 293 -27.76 -1.60 9.15
CA SER A 293 -28.64 -1.15 8.08
C SER A 293 -29.14 0.27 8.40
N GLU A 294 -28.75 1.25 7.58
CA GLU A 294 -29.17 2.66 7.71
C GLU A 294 -29.64 3.17 6.34
N ASP A 295 -30.85 3.74 6.27
CA ASP A 295 -31.45 4.26 5.02
C ASP A 295 -31.41 3.29 3.82
N GLY A 296 -31.58 1.99 4.08
CA GLY A 296 -31.53 0.94 3.05
C GLY A 296 -30.13 0.56 2.58
N ARG A 297 -29.08 1.07 3.26
CA ARG A 297 -27.67 0.76 3.00
C ARG A 297 -27.11 -0.10 4.11
N GLU A 298 -26.27 -1.06 3.74
CA GLU A 298 -25.46 -1.83 4.69
C GLU A 298 -24.13 -1.10 4.89
N LEU A 299 -23.80 -0.77 6.14
CA LEU A 299 -22.58 -0.09 6.51
C LEU A 299 -21.77 -0.95 7.48
N VAL A 300 -20.46 -1.07 7.27
CA VAL A 300 -19.52 -1.80 8.15
C VAL A 300 -18.67 -0.81 8.93
N PRO A 301 -18.24 -1.14 10.16
CA PRO A 301 -17.42 -0.23 10.94
C PRO A 301 -16.02 -0.09 10.31
N ASN A 302 -15.50 1.14 10.27
CA ASN A 302 -14.13 1.40 9.81
C ASN A 302 -13.16 1.60 10.98
N ARG A 303 -13.65 1.99 12.17
CA ARG A 303 -12.78 2.36 13.30
C ARG A 303 -13.21 1.80 14.63
N HIS A 304 -12.26 1.68 15.55
CA HIS A 304 -12.49 1.27 16.94
C HIS A 304 -12.08 2.38 17.93
N TYR A 305 -12.86 2.52 19.00
CA TYR A 305 -12.70 3.48 20.10
C TYR A 305 -12.85 2.75 21.44
N ASP A 306 -12.59 3.43 22.56
CA ASP A 306 -12.81 2.89 23.92
C ASP A 306 -14.27 2.43 24.14
N GLU A 307 -15.22 3.08 23.48
CA GLU A 307 -16.64 2.73 23.52
C GLU A 307 -17.08 1.72 22.45
N GLY A 308 -16.17 1.29 21.57
CA GLY A 308 -16.42 0.29 20.54
C GLY A 308 -16.35 0.81 19.10
N TRP A 309 -17.04 0.10 18.21
CA TRP A 309 -17.00 0.32 16.76
C TRP A 309 -17.70 1.61 16.32
N ARG A 310 -17.07 2.38 15.42
CA ARG A 310 -17.58 3.64 14.84
C ARG A 310 -17.16 3.79 13.38
N ASP A 311 -17.51 4.95 12.81
CA ASP A 311 -17.18 5.33 11.43
C ASP A 311 -17.72 4.28 10.45
N PHE A 312 -19.02 4.03 10.52
CA PHE A 312 -19.70 3.05 9.67
C PHE A 312 -19.76 3.57 8.23
N ARG A 313 -19.25 2.77 7.28
CA ARG A 313 -19.08 3.14 5.87
C ARG A 313 -19.58 2.03 4.96
N HIS A 314 -19.78 2.35 3.68
CA HIS A 314 -20.01 1.34 2.66
C HIS A 314 -18.85 0.31 2.65
N PRO A 315 -19.15 -1.00 2.59
CA PRO A 315 -18.12 -2.01 2.39
C PRO A 315 -17.44 -1.74 1.05
N HIS A 316 -16.12 -1.61 1.06
CA HIS A 316 -15.36 -1.44 -0.16
C HIS A 316 -15.08 -2.81 -0.80
N PRO A 317 -15.47 -3.05 -2.07
CA PRO A 317 -15.41 -4.39 -2.68
C PRO A 317 -13.99 -4.86 -2.99
N MET A 318 -13.04 -3.93 -3.15
CA MET A 318 -11.64 -4.18 -3.53
C MET A 318 -11.00 -5.42 -2.88
N PHE A 319 -11.08 -5.58 -1.55
CA PHE A 319 -10.44 -6.72 -0.90
C PHE A 319 -11.13 -8.06 -1.21
N GLY A 320 -12.45 -8.06 -1.38
CA GLY A 320 -13.19 -9.22 -1.90
C GLY A 320 -12.81 -9.51 -3.35
N VAL A 321 -12.63 -8.48 -4.17
CA VAL A 321 -12.14 -8.63 -5.56
C VAL A 321 -10.73 -9.22 -5.59
N TYR A 322 -9.82 -8.79 -4.72
CA TYR A 322 -8.48 -9.37 -4.64
C TYR A 322 -8.49 -10.84 -4.19
N LEU A 323 -9.33 -11.18 -3.21
CA LEU A 323 -9.57 -12.57 -2.83
C LEU A 323 -10.05 -13.39 -4.03
N TRP A 324 -11.14 -12.98 -4.67
CA TRP A 324 -11.71 -13.68 -5.81
C TRP A 324 -10.74 -13.76 -6.98
N ALA A 325 -10.05 -12.67 -7.32
CA ALA A 325 -9.09 -12.65 -8.41
C ALA A 325 -7.94 -13.64 -8.18
N THR A 326 -7.61 -13.93 -6.91
CA THR A 326 -6.56 -14.89 -6.51
C THR A 326 -7.10 -16.32 -6.41
N SER A 327 -8.30 -16.52 -5.85
CA SER A 327 -8.88 -17.85 -5.57
C SER A 327 -9.78 -18.40 -6.68
N MET A 328 -10.43 -17.53 -7.44
CA MET A 328 -11.61 -17.80 -8.28
C MET A 328 -12.77 -18.46 -7.53
N ASP A 329 -12.81 -18.33 -6.20
CA ASP A 329 -13.86 -18.92 -5.37
C ASP A 329 -15.09 -18.02 -5.34
N GLU A 330 -16.26 -18.58 -5.63
CA GLU A 330 -17.53 -17.85 -5.58
C GLU A 330 -17.85 -17.32 -4.18
N ALA A 331 -17.39 -17.97 -3.11
CA ALA A 331 -17.53 -17.43 -1.76
C ALA A 331 -16.74 -16.12 -1.55
N ASP A 332 -15.67 -15.90 -2.31
CA ASP A 332 -14.93 -14.63 -2.31
C ASP A 332 -15.58 -13.60 -3.24
N ALA A 333 -16.18 -14.02 -4.35
CA ALA A 333 -17.04 -13.16 -5.16
C ALA A 333 -18.20 -12.60 -4.33
N GLU A 334 -18.88 -13.46 -3.57
CA GLU A 334 -19.95 -13.04 -2.67
C GLU A 334 -19.47 -12.02 -1.62
N ARG A 335 -18.23 -12.15 -1.11
CA ARG A 335 -17.67 -11.14 -0.20
C ARG A 335 -17.51 -9.78 -0.89
N ALA A 336 -17.09 -9.77 -2.16
CA ALA A 336 -16.98 -8.54 -2.94
C ALA A 336 -18.35 -7.91 -3.24
N GLU A 337 -19.39 -8.73 -3.46
CA GLU A 337 -20.74 -8.28 -3.87
C GLU A 337 -21.63 -7.83 -2.70
N ARG A 338 -21.29 -8.19 -1.46
CA ARG A 338 -22.06 -7.83 -0.25
C ARG A 338 -22.11 -6.31 -0.03
N GLY A 339 -23.33 -5.76 0.08
CA GLY A 339 -23.55 -4.34 0.38
C GLY A 339 -23.09 -3.41 -0.74
N TRP A 340 -23.09 -3.89 -1.99
CA TRP A 340 -22.63 -3.14 -3.16
C TRP A 340 -23.30 -1.77 -3.30
N ALA A 341 -22.50 -0.71 -3.25
CA ALA A 341 -22.95 0.66 -3.42
C ALA A 341 -22.99 1.02 -4.92
N HIS A 342 -24.11 0.74 -5.59
CA HIS A 342 -24.30 0.97 -7.03
C HIS A 342 -24.00 2.43 -7.44
N GLU A 343 -24.37 3.41 -6.61
CA GLU A 343 -24.13 4.83 -6.86
C GLU A 343 -22.64 5.21 -6.88
N ILE A 344 -21.78 4.32 -6.39
CA ILE A 344 -20.34 4.49 -6.33
C ILE A 344 -19.66 3.63 -7.39
N PHE A 345 -19.92 2.32 -7.38
CA PHE A 345 -19.11 1.33 -8.10
C PHE A 345 -19.67 0.97 -9.48
N ASP A 346 -20.80 1.55 -9.90
CA ASP A 346 -21.35 1.32 -11.24
C ASP A 346 -20.94 2.39 -12.26
N THR A 347 -19.96 3.22 -11.91
CA THR A 347 -19.38 4.22 -12.81
C THR A 347 -17.86 4.09 -12.84
N VAL A 348 -17.27 4.33 -14.01
CA VAL A 348 -15.80 4.46 -14.13
C VAL A 348 -15.44 5.71 -13.37
N ASN A 349 -14.43 5.63 -12.50
CA ASN A 349 -13.95 6.76 -11.75
C ASN A 349 -12.74 7.37 -12.48
N PRO A 350 -12.90 8.54 -13.14
CA PRO A 350 -11.82 9.20 -13.87
C PRO A 350 -10.97 10.11 -12.97
N ALA A 351 -11.32 10.25 -11.69
CA ALA A 351 -10.64 11.19 -10.79
C ALA A 351 -9.16 10.82 -10.59
N TYR A 352 -8.39 11.80 -10.11
CA TYR A 352 -6.98 11.65 -9.74
C TYR A 352 -6.75 12.37 -8.41
N ASN A 353 -7.32 11.83 -7.32
CA ASN A 353 -7.37 12.49 -6.00
C ASN A 353 -6.77 11.66 -4.87
N SER A 354 -5.73 12.11 -4.17
CA SER A 354 -5.10 11.42 -3.04
C SER A 354 -6.04 10.63 -2.08
N TYR A 355 -5.52 9.51 -1.58
CA TYR A 355 -6.16 8.64 -0.59
C TYR A 355 -6.65 9.45 0.63
N GLY A 356 -7.85 9.13 1.13
CA GLY A 356 -8.30 9.61 2.44
C GLY A 356 -9.20 10.86 2.44
N GLN A 357 -9.50 11.50 1.31
CA GLN A 357 -10.55 12.51 1.24
C GLN A 357 -11.71 12.09 0.34
N LYS A 358 -12.78 11.55 0.97
CA LYS A 358 -14.11 11.32 0.35
C LYS A 358 -14.12 10.48 -0.93
N THR A 359 -13.07 9.74 -1.25
CA THR A 359 -13.08 8.85 -2.41
C THR A 359 -13.46 7.44 -1.97
N ALA A 360 -14.26 6.79 -2.80
CA ALA A 360 -14.69 5.43 -2.58
C ALA A 360 -13.77 4.44 -3.30
N GLY A 361 -12.45 4.62 -3.15
CA GLY A 361 -11.43 3.79 -3.78
C GLY A 361 -10.48 4.55 -4.70
N GLY A 362 -9.19 4.42 -4.38
CA GLY A 362 -8.03 4.35 -5.27
C GLY A 362 -7.71 5.55 -6.15
N HIS A 363 -6.71 6.35 -5.77
CA HIS A 363 -6.21 7.47 -6.57
C HIS A 363 -4.81 7.89 -6.07
N MET A 364 -3.89 8.14 -7.00
CA MET A 364 -2.41 8.06 -6.97
C MET A 364 -1.85 6.69 -7.39
N GLY A 365 -2.34 5.58 -6.83
CA GLY A 365 -1.92 4.21 -7.17
C GLY A 365 -2.53 3.54 -8.41
N PHE A 366 -3.41 4.23 -9.14
CA PHE A 366 -4.08 3.70 -10.34
C PHE A 366 -4.85 2.38 -10.13
N ASN A 367 -5.54 2.20 -9.01
CA ASN A 367 -6.34 1.00 -8.69
C ASN A 367 -7.82 1.32 -8.39
N GLY A 368 -8.28 2.52 -8.76
CA GLY A 368 -9.62 3.06 -8.46
C GLY A 368 -10.78 2.37 -9.18
N ASN A 369 -10.50 1.59 -10.24
CA ASN A 369 -11.51 0.90 -11.05
C ASN A 369 -11.52 -0.63 -10.84
N THR A 370 -10.91 -1.12 -9.76
CA THR A 370 -10.86 -2.56 -9.42
C THR A 370 -12.27 -3.19 -9.29
N ALA A 371 -13.23 -2.46 -8.72
CA ALA A 371 -14.61 -2.93 -8.55
C ALA A 371 -15.35 -3.06 -9.89
N GLN A 372 -15.13 -2.08 -10.78
CA GLN A 372 -15.72 -1.97 -12.09
C GLN A 372 -15.18 -3.07 -13.02
N TRP A 373 -13.87 -3.33 -12.96
CA TRP A 373 -13.24 -4.47 -13.62
C TRP A 373 -13.85 -5.80 -13.15
N PHE A 374 -14.07 -5.98 -11.86
CA PHE A 374 -14.73 -7.18 -11.35
C PHE A 374 -16.13 -7.36 -11.96
N ARG A 375 -16.95 -6.31 -12.04
CA ARG A 375 -18.27 -6.39 -12.70
C ARG A 375 -18.19 -6.82 -14.17
N PHE A 376 -17.21 -6.31 -14.91
CA PHE A 376 -16.95 -6.76 -16.28
C PHE A 376 -16.63 -8.26 -16.32
N MET A 377 -15.73 -8.72 -15.45
CA MET A 377 -15.36 -10.14 -15.37
C MET A 377 -16.54 -11.03 -14.94
N ARG A 378 -17.50 -10.50 -14.19
CA ARG A 378 -18.76 -11.16 -13.83
C ARG A 378 -19.83 -11.09 -14.93
N GLY A 379 -19.52 -10.50 -16.09
CA GLY A 379 -20.44 -10.36 -17.23
C GLY A 379 -21.54 -9.31 -17.02
N GLN A 380 -21.41 -8.46 -16.00
CA GLN A 380 -22.43 -7.48 -15.61
C GLN A 380 -22.23 -6.12 -16.28
N TRP A 381 -21.07 -5.88 -16.91
CA TRP A 381 -20.77 -4.62 -17.58
C TRP A 381 -19.91 -4.82 -18.86
N PRO A 382 -20.50 -5.33 -19.96
CA PRO A 382 -19.77 -5.60 -21.20
C PRO A 382 -19.04 -4.38 -21.80
N ASP A 383 -19.60 -3.18 -21.62
CA ASP A 383 -19.04 -1.93 -22.17
C ASP A 383 -17.85 -1.38 -21.36
N TYR A 384 -17.53 -1.98 -20.21
CA TYR A 384 -16.47 -1.50 -19.32
C TYR A 384 -15.11 -1.27 -20.01
N PRO A 385 -14.60 -2.18 -20.88
CA PRO A 385 -13.31 -1.98 -21.53
C PRO A 385 -13.25 -0.69 -22.34
N GLU A 386 -14.28 -0.40 -23.14
CA GLU A 386 -14.33 0.82 -23.96
C GLU A 386 -14.43 2.08 -23.08
N ARG A 387 -15.29 2.04 -22.05
CA ARG A 387 -15.48 3.17 -21.11
C ARG A 387 -14.22 3.50 -20.33
N LEU A 388 -13.52 2.48 -19.83
CA LEU A 388 -12.28 2.66 -19.08
C LEU A 388 -11.17 3.20 -19.97
N LEU A 389 -11.02 2.67 -21.19
CA LEU A 389 -10.00 3.15 -22.12
C LEU A 389 -10.27 4.60 -22.54
N GLU A 390 -11.53 4.97 -22.82
CA GLU A 390 -11.91 6.36 -23.12
C GLU A 390 -11.57 7.32 -21.96
N ALA A 391 -11.87 6.91 -20.72
CA ALA A 391 -11.50 7.67 -19.52
C ALA A 391 -9.97 7.81 -19.40
N ASN A 392 -9.22 6.71 -19.53
CA ASN A 392 -7.75 6.74 -19.44
C ASN A 392 -7.13 7.60 -20.56
N PHE A 393 -7.61 7.52 -21.80
CA PHE A 393 -7.14 8.38 -22.88
C PHE A 393 -7.39 9.86 -22.61
N THR A 394 -8.55 10.19 -22.05
CA THR A 394 -8.88 11.57 -21.64
C THR A 394 -7.90 12.04 -20.57
N THR A 395 -7.71 11.26 -19.51
CA THR A 395 -6.76 11.59 -18.43
C THR A 395 -5.33 11.72 -18.94
N ILE A 396 -4.87 10.82 -19.81
CA ILE A 396 -3.54 10.91 -20.44
C ILE A 396 -3.41 12.23 -21.22
N ALA A 397 -4.41 12.59 -22.03
CA ALA A 397 -4.39 13.83 -22.81
C ALA A 397 -4.35 15.08 -21.90
N GLU A 398 -5.13 15.09 -20.83
CA GLU A 398 -5.13 16.17 -19.83
C GLU A 398 -3.79 16.29 -19.12
N GLN A 399 -3.19 15.17 -18.69
CA GLN A 399 -1.87 15.17 -18.07
C GLN A 399 -0.79 15.61 -19.06
N ILE A 400 -0.92 15.22 -20.33
CA ILE A 400 -0.03 15.70 -21.38
C ILE A 400 -0.10 17.22 -21.54
N ALA A 401 -1.32 17.77 -21.51
CA ALA A 401 -1.51 19.21 -21.59
C ALA A 401 -0.94 19.93 -20.36
N LYS A 402 -1.17 19.40 -19.15
CA LYS A 402 -0.68 19.96 -17.88
C LYS A 402 0.84 19.99 -17.81
N TYR A 403 1.55 18.88 -18.09
CA TYR A 403 3.02 18.89 -18.00
C TYR A 403 3.67 19.85 -19.00
N ARG A 404 2.99 20.20 -20.10
CA ARG A 404 3.49 21.13 -21.13
C ARG A 404 3.25 22.60 -20.80
N LEU A 405 2.54 22.92 -19.72
CA LEU A 405 2.36 24.30 -19.29
C LEU A 405 3.70 24.86 -18.77
N GLU A 406 3.99 26.12 -19.08
CA GLU A 406 5.24 26.77 -18.65
C GLU A 406 5.37 26.80 -17.12
N GLU A 407 4.24 26.90 -16.41
CA GLU A 407 4.20 26.84 -14.93
C GLU A 407 4.69 25.50 -14.36
N ASN A 408 4.66 24.42 -15.15
CA ASN A 408 5.10 23.08 -14.76
C ASN A 408 6.44 22.70 -15.41
N ASN A 409 7.15 23.67 -16.00
CA ASN A 409 8.49 23.45 -16.55
C ASN A 409 9.47 23.15 -15.39
N PRO A 410 10.12 21.97 -15.36
CA PRO A 410 10.93 21.54 -14.22
C PRO A 410 12.19 22.37 -13.97
N LEU A 411 12.57 23.25 -14.88
CA LEU A 411 13.71 24.16 -14.70
C LEU A 411 13.31 25.51 -14.11
N THR A 412 12.02 25.87 -14.13
CA THR A 412 11.53 27.21 -13.80
C THR A 412 10.30 27.23 -12.90
N MET A 413 9.67 26.08 -12.66
CA MET A 413 8.48 25.98 -11.82
C MET A 413 8.77 26.36 -10.36
N ASP A 414 7.75 26.87 -9.67
CA ASP A 414 7.81 27.12 -8.24
C ASP A 414 7.60 25.80 -7.47
N HIS A 415 8.70 25.19 -7.04
CA HIS A 415 8.69 23.96 -6.25
C HIS A 415 8.12 24.12 -4.83
N TYR A 416 7.68 25.32 -4.43
CA TYR A 416 7.07 25.60 -3.13
C TYR A 416 5.63 26.13 -3.24
N ARG A 417 5.05 26.11 -4.45
CA ARG A 417 3.71 26.67 -4.70
C ARG A 417 2.61 26.07 -3.82
N GLU A 418 2.75 24.81 -3.43
CA GLU A 418 1.78 24.05 -2.64
C GLU A 418 2.49 23.24 -1.55
N SER A 419 1.87 23.03 -0.39
CA SER A 419 2.47 22.22 0.71
C SER A 419 2.77 20.76 0.31
N MET A 420 2.23 20.29 -0.81
CA MET A 420 2.35 18.93 -1.36
C MET A 420 3.13 18.89 -2.69
N THR A 421 4.11 19.79 -2.90
CA THR A 421 4.87 19.84 -4.16
C THR A 421 5.65 18.56 -4.47
N ILE A 422 5.90 17.69 -3.49
CA ILE A 422 6.56 16.41 -3.70
C ILE A 422 5.71 15.41 -4.50
N HIS A 423 4.39 15.40 -4.29
CA HIS A 423 3.44 14.55 -5.04
C HIS A 423 3.14 15.07 -6.46
N MET A 424 3.66 16.25 -6.82
CA MET A 424 3.41 16.86 -8.13
C MET A 424 3.85 15.95 -9.29
N TRP A 425 4.91 15.17 -9.13
CA TRP A 425 5.37 14.24 -10.18
C TRP A 425 4.35 13.14 -10.46
N GLN A 426 3.67 12.66 -9.42
CA GLN A 426 2.55 11.74 -9.56
C GLN A 426 1.38 12.45 -10.25
N GLN A 427 1.07 13.70 -9.88
CA GLN A 427 0.02 14.49 -10.53
C GLN A 427 0.28 14.85 -11.99
N LEU A 428 1.52 14.91 -12.45
CA LEU A 428 1.89 15.25 -13.82
C LEU A 428 2.13 14.02 -14.71
N THR A 429 2.14 12.81 -14.14
CA THR A 429 2.53 11.61 -14.88
C THR A 429 1.46 11.24 -15.93
N PRO A 430 1.84 11.06 -17.21
CA PRO A 430 0.94 10.53 -18.22
C PRO A 430 0.87 8.98 -18.18
N MET A 431 1.52 8.34 -17.20
CA MET A 431 1.63 6.88 -17.10
C MET A 431 0.38 6.24 -16.46
N ILE A 432 -0.77 6.45 -17.09
CA ILE A 432 -2.07 5.90 -16.68
C ILE A 432 -2.21 4.47 -17.25
N ILE A 433 -1.91 3.46 -16.44
CA ILE A 433 -1.78 2.06 -16.92
C ILE A 433 -2.88 1.12 -16.43
N GLU A 434 -3.80 1.57 -15.57
CA GLU A 434 -4.82 0.72 -14.93
C GLU A 434 -5.59 -0.12 -15.94
N GLY A 435 -6.12 0.53 -16.99
CA GLY A 435 -6.92 -0.17 -17.98
C GLY A 435 -6.10 -1.11 -18.86
N LEU A 436 -4.83 -0.78 -19.13
CA LEU A 436 -3.95 -1.69 -19.84
C LEU A 436 -3.70 -2.95 -19.00
N ALA A 437 -3.29 -2.79 -17.74
CA ALA A 437 -3.04 -3.91 -16.86
C ALA A 437 -4.29 -4.79 -16.70
N GLN A 438 -5.45 -4.20 -16.43
CA GLN A 438 -6.69 -4.95 -16.24
C GLN A 438 -7.14 -5.74 -17.47
N LEU A 439 -7.08 -5.11 -18.65
CA LEU A 439 -7.59 -5.68 -19.88
C LEU A 439 -6.61 -6.64 -20.56
N THR A 440 -5.30 -6.54 -20.29
CA THR A 440 -4.30 -7.45 -20.85
C THR A 440 -3.85 -8.54 -19.88
N LEU A 441 -3.89 -8.33 -18.57
CA LEU A 441 -3.45 -9.35 -17.61
C LEU A 441 -4.58 -10.24 -17.10
N GLY A 442 -5.85 -9.83 -17.33
CA GLY A 442 -7.02 -10.49 -16.76
C GLY A 442 -6.97 -10.55 -15.23
N GLY A 443 -6.46 -9.48 -14.61
CA GLY A 443 -6.35 -9.33 -13.16
C GLY A 443 -6.56 -7.86 -12.75
N PRO A 444 -6.89 -7.59 -11.48
CA PRO A 444 -6.99 -6.21 -11.01
C PRO A 444 -5.61 -5.54 -11.00
N MET A 445 -5.59 -4.22 -10.86
CA MET A 445 -4.34 -3.53 -10.54
C MET A 445 -3.83 -3.98 -9.18
N HIS A 446 -2.50 -4.09 -9.06
CA HIS A 446 -1.82 -4.41 -7.82
C HIS A 446 -2.31 -3.53 -6.66
N VAL A 447 -2.14 -4.06 -5.44
CA VAL A 447 -2.37 -3.28 -4.21
C VAL A 447 -1.32 -2.17 -4.15
N TYR A 448 -1.75 -0.93 -3.96
CA TYR A 448 -0.88 0.25 -4.11
C TYR A 448 0.24 0.29 -3.07
N HIS A 449 -0.07 -0.05 -1.82
CA HIS A 449 0.93 -0.04 -0.75
C HIS A 449 1.73 -1.35 -0.73
N GLY A 450 2.45 -1.63 -1.83
CA GLY A 450 3.45 -2.70 -1.93
C GLY A 450 2.95 -4.05 -2.42
N GLY A 451 1.79 -4.16 -3.07
CA GLY A 451 1.34 -5.40 -3.68
C GLY A 451 2.12 -5.76 -4.94
N LEU A 452 2.51 -7.03 -5.09
CA LEU A 452 3.00 -7.53 -6.37
C LEU A 452 1.86 -7.56 -7.40
N GLN A 453 2.19 -7.48 -8.70
CA GLN A 453 1.19 -7.61 -9.75
C GLN A 453 0.78 -9.08 -9.92
N HIS A 454 -0.37 -9.45 -9.35
CA HIS A 454 -1.02 -10.74 -9.58
C HIS A 454 -1.88 -10.69 -10.85
N ALA A 455 -1.81 -11.73 -11.67
CA ALA A 455 -2.47 -11.81 -12.95
C ALA A 455 -2.75 -13.26 -13.36
N ARG A 456 -3.76 -13.46 -14.23
CA ARG A 456 -4.07 -14.77 -14.81
C ARG A 456 -3.34 -15.01 -16.12
N PHE A 457 -3.10 -13.94 -16.86
CA PHE A 457 -2.43 -13.99 -18.15
C PHE A 457 -1.18 -13.11 -18.12
N ARG A 458 -0.11 -13.65 -18.73
CA ARG A 458 1.04 -12.87 -19.17
C ARG A 458 1.29 -13.28 -20.60
N TYR A 459 1.06 -12.35 -21.53
CA TYR A 459 1.28 -12.64 -22.94
C TYR A 459 2.78 -12.71 -23.25
N PHE A 460 3.18 -13.42 -24.30
CA PHE A 460 4.58 -13.54 -24.71
C PHE A 460 4.72 -13.36 -26.22
N ASP A 461 5.64 -12.50 -26.59
CA ASP A 461 6.13 -12.14 -27.90
C ASP A 461 7.43 -12.90 -28.10
N PRO A 462 7.43 -13.96 -28.92
CA PRO A 462 8.61 -14.78 -29.14
C PRO A 462 9.71 -14.07 -29.95
N GLU A 463 9.41 -12.97 -30.66
CA GLU A 463 10.40 -12.25 -31.46
C GLU A 463 11.29 -11.38 -30.56
N ASP A 464 10.67 -10.63 -29.65
CA ASP A 464 11.36 -9.75 -28.71
C ASP A 464 11.56 -10.37 -27.31
N SER A 465 11.13 -11.62 -27.10
CA SER A 465 11.13 -12.33 -25.80
C SER A 465 10.45 -11.53 -24.66
N ARG A 466 9.37 -10.79 -24.95
CA ARG A 466 8.66 -9.89 -24.00
C ARG A 466 7.13 -9.94 -24.18
N GLN A 467 6.30 -9.08 -23.60
CA GLN A 467 4.86 -9.04 -23.95
C GLN A 467 4.64 -8.49 -25.38
N PRO A 468 3.71 -9.05 -26.18
CA PRO A 468 3.36 -8.53 -27.48
C PRO A 468 2.73 -7.15 -27.33
N ARG A 469 3.01 -6.25 -28.27
CA ARG A 469 2.37 -4.93 -28.28
C ARG A 469 0.87 -5.12 -28.48
N PRO A 470 0.00 -4.43 -27.72
CA PRO A 470 -1.42 -4.37 -28.06
C PRO A 470 -1.56 -3.92 -29.52
N PRO A 471 -2.47 -4.51 -30.30
CA PRO A 471 -2.73 -4.04 -31.66
C PRO A 471 -3.09 -2.55 -31.59
N VAL A 472 -2.35 -1.73 -32.32
CA VAL A 472 -2.65 -0.30 -32.47
C VAL A 472 -3.93 -0.21 -33.31
N PRO A 473 -4.96 0.54 -32.87
CA PRO A 473 -6.15 0.77 -33.69
C PRO A 473 -5.83 1.46 -35.02
#